data_AF-A0A2M8S757-F1
#
_entry.id   AF-A0A2M8S757-F1
#
_cell.length_a   1.000
_cell.length_b   1.000
_cell.length_c   1.000
_cell.angle_alpha   90.00
_cell.angle_beta   90.00
_cell.angle_gamma   90.00
#
_symmetry.space_group_name_H-M   'P 1'
#
loop_
_entity.id
_entity.type
_entity.pdbx_description
1 polymer ?
#
loop_
_entity_poly.entity_id
_entity_poly.type
_entity_poly.pdbx_seq_one_letter_code
_entity_poly.pdbx_strand_id
1 'polypeptide(L)'
;LIDIGKGTLAVWLAGRLSPNPVVPYLAALAAALGHDFSIYVRFAGGQGMAAILGSLLYLQPWETLFGVGLFLLCYLIFRNWDLAWGVGMVTMIA
;
A
#
# COMPACT_ATOMS: atom_id res chain seq x y z
N LEU A 1 8.96 -1.27 -8.04
CA LEU A 1 9.86 -1.87 -7.02
C LEU A 1 10.31 -0.84 -5.99
N ILE A 2 10.87 0.30 -6.39
CA ILE A 2 11.29 1.36 -5.45
C ILE A 2 10.12 1.86 -4.58
N ASP A 3 8.92 2.05 -5.17
CA ASP A 3 7.74 2.47 -4.42
C ASP A 3 7.23 1.41 -3.43
N ILE A 4 7.37 0.12 -3.75
CA ILE A 4 7.07 -0.97 -2.80
C ILE A 4 8.08 -0.90 -1.65
N GLY A 5 9.37 -0.81 -1.99
CA GLY A 5 10.45 -0.78 -1.02
C GLY A 5 10.36 0.39 -0.03
N LYS A 6 10.01 1.60 -0.48
CA LYS A 6 9.84 2.75 0.44
C LYS A 6 8.67 2.56 1.40
N GLY A 7 7.56 1.95 0.95
CA GLY A 7 6.41 1.64 1.80
C GLY A 7 6.77 0.62 2.87
N THR A 8 7.36 -0.50 2.45
CA THR A 8 7.91 -1.52 3.36
C THR A 8 8.90 -0.93 4.36
N LEU A 9 9.85 -0.11 3.89
CA LEU A 9 10.88 0.51 4.74
C LEU A 9 10.28 1.48 5.76
N ALA A 10 9.31 2.29 5.35
CA ALA A 10 8.65 3.25 6.24
C ALA A 10 7.97 2.54 7.41
N VAL A 11 7.21 1.50 7.13
CA VAL A 11 6.50 0.71 8.13
C VAL A 11 7.47 -0.09 9.02
N TRP A 12 8.50 -0.71 8.42
CA TRP A 12 9.53 -1.45 9.15
C TRP A 12 10.26 -0.53 10.15
N LEU A 13 10.66 0.68 9.73
CA LEU A 13 11.28 1.67 10.61
C LEU A 13 10.32 2.10 11.72
N ALA A 14 9.06 2.38 11.41
CA ALA A 14 8.09 2.82 12.40
C ALA A 14 7.88 1.77 13.51
N GLY A 15 7.82 0.48 13.14
CA GLY A 15 7.71 -0.62 14.10
C GLY A 15 8.97 -0.83 14.95
N ARG A 16 10.13 -0.35 14.52
CA ARG A 16 11.36 -0.33 15.34
C ARG A 16 11.43 0.86 16.28
N LEU A 17 10.82 1.99 15.90
CA LEU A 17 10.89 3.24 16.65
C LEU A 17 9.77 3.38 17.70
N SER A 18 8.67 2.64 17.54
CA SER A 18 7.56 2.69 18.49
C SER A 18 6.96 1.29 18.73
N PRO A 19 6.71 0.92 20.01
CA PRO A 19 5.98 -0.31 20.33
C PRO A 19 4.47 -0.19 20.06
N ASN A 20 3.96 1.01 19.75
CA ASN A 20 2.54 1.21 19.49
C ASN A 20 2.16 0.60 18.12
N PRO A 21 1.23 -0.37 18.07
CA PRO A 21 0.87 -1.05 16.83
C PRO A 21 0.24 -0.14 15.78
N VAL A 22 -0.27 1.04 16.15
CA VAL A 22 -0.87 2.02 15.22
C VAL A 22 0.18 2.78 14.42
N VAL A 23 1.38 2.98 14.96
CA VAL A 23 2.43 3.81 14.35
C VAL A 23 2.88 3.29 12.97
N PRO A 24 3.09 1.97 12.77
CA PRO A 24 3.33 1.41 11.44
C PRO A 24 2.22 1.68 10.41
N TYR A 25 0.94 1.65 10.81
CA TYR A 25 -0.16 1.98 9.89
C TYR A 25 -0.19 3.48 9.53
N LEU A 26 0.12 4.36 10.48
CA LEU A 26 0.28 5.79 10.19
C LEU A 26 1.47 6.05 9.26
N ALA A 27 2.56 5.30 9.41
CA ALA A 27 3.70 5.37 8.50
C ALA A 27 3.34 4.90 7.08
N ALA A 28 2.53 3.84 6.94
CA ALA A 28 2.01 3.39 5.65
C ALA A 28 1.19 4.50 4.97
N LEU A 29 0.29 5.15 5.72
CA LEU A 29 -0.50 6.28 5.23
C LEU A 29 0.40 7.45 4.81
N ALA A 30 1.38 7.83 5.64
CA ALA A 30 2.31 8.91 5.34
C ALA A 30 3.16 8.62 4.09
N ALA A 31 3.59 7.36 3.90
CA ALA A 31 4.36 6.95 2.73
C ALA A 31 3.53 7.00 1.43
N ALA A 32 2.24 6.64 1.50
CA ALA A 32 1.30 6.76 0.39
C ALA A 32 1.03 8.24 0.06
N LEU A 33 0.67 9.05 1.06
CA LEU A 33 0.42 10.48 0.87
C LEU A 33 1.66 11.21 0.36
N GLY A 34 2.86 10.87 0.84
CA GLY A 34 4.11 11.46 0.36
C GLY A 34 4.47 11.07 -1.07
N HIS A 35 3.89 10.00 -1.63
CA HIS A 35 4.01 9.65 -3.04
C HIS A 35 3.01 10.45 -3.89
N ASP A 36 1.76 10.52 -3.47
CA ASP A 36 0.66 11.14 -4.23
C ASP A 36 0.78 12.66 -4.20
N PHE A 37 1.19 13.20 -3.06
CA PHE A 37 1.30 14.63 -2.79
C PHE A 37 2.75 15.03 -2.50
N SER A 38 3.70 14.46 -3.24
CA SER A 38 5.11 14.82 -3.05
C SER A 38 5.39 16.27 -3.45
N ILE A 39 6.10 17.00 -2.59
CA ILE A 39 6.52 18.39 -2.83
C ILE A 39 7.40 18.47 -4.09
N TYR A 40 8.20 17.43 -4.36
CA TYR A 40 9.12 17.37 -5.50
C TYR A 40 8.42 17.32 -6.86
N VAL A 41 7.17 16.82 -6.91
CA VAL A 41 6.33 16.82 -8.11
C VAL A 41 5.17 17.81 -8.00
N ARG A 42 5.30 18.84 -7.16
CA ARG A 42 4.30 19.90 -6.99
C ARG A 42 2.91 19.36 -6.62
N PHE A 43 2.86 18.35 -5.75
CA PHE A 43 1.62 17.71 -5.30
C PHE A 43 0.80 17.01 -6.40
N ALA A 44 1.42 16.70 -7.53
CA ALA A 44 0.80 15.99 -8.66
C ALA A 44 1.49 14.63 -8.89
N GLY A 45 1.44 13.75 -7.89
CA GLY A 45 2.00 12.41 -7.91
C GLY A 45 1.09 11.33 -8.48
N GLY A 46 1.47 10.07 -8.25
CA GLY A 46 0.71 8.88 -8.67
C GLY A 46 -0.43 8.53 -7.70
N GLN A 47 -0.99 7.32 -7.83
CA GLN A 47 -2.10 6.79 -7.01
C GLN A 47 -1.63 6.03 -5.74
N GLY A 48 -0.34 6.02 -5.42
CA GLY A 48 0.18 5.46 -4.15
C GLY A 48 0.15 3.93 -4.01
N MET A 49 -0.47 3.23 -4.96
CA MET A 49 -0.82 1.81 -4.86
C MET A 49 0.36 0.90 -4.53
N ALA A 50 1.51 1.10 -5.19
CA ALA A 50 2.70 0.30 -4.96
C ALA A 50 3.28 0.53 -3.55
N ALA A 51 3.21 1.75 -3.01
CA ALA A 51 3.67 2.06 -1.66
C ALA A 51 2.75 1.44 -0.60
N ILE A 52 1.44 1.47 -0.83
CA ILE A 52 0.47 0.81 0.04
C ILE A 52 0.66 -0.71 0.00
N LEU A 53 0.84 -1.30 -1.19
CA LEU A 53 1.10 -2.73 -1.34
C LEU A 53 2.34 -3.17 -0.56
N GLY A 54 3.46 -2.45 -0.69
CA GLY A 54 4.67 -2.77 0.06
C GLY A 54 4.53 -2.63 1.58
N SER A 55 3.72 -1.67 2.02
CA SER A 55 3.40 -1.44 3.43
C SER A 55 2.55 -2.58 4.01
N LEU A 56 1.47 -2.96 3.32
CA LEU A 56 0.56 -4.02 3.74
C LEU A 56 1.22 -5.39 3.66
N LEU A 57 2.07 -5.64 2.64
CA LEU A 57 2.83 -6.89 2.55
C LEU A 57 3.73 -7.13 3.77
N TYR A 58 4.22 -6.06 4.40
CA TYR A 58 5.01 -6.15 5.63
C TYR A 58 4.13 -6.34 6.88
N LEU A 59 2.99 -5.63 6.97
CA LEU A 59 2.11 -5.65 8.14
C LEU A 59 1.26 -6.91 8.23
N GLN A 60 0.73 -7.33 7.10
CA GLN A 60 -0.30 -8.35 6.97
C GLN A 60 -0.07 -9.14 5.65
N PRO A 61 0.98 -9.99 5.62
CA PRO A 61 1.44 -10.60 4.38
C PRO A 61 0.39 -11.53 3.76
N TRP A 62 -0.41 -12.22 4.57
CA TRP A 62 -1.33 -13.26 4.09
C TRP A 62 -2.58 -12.64 3.44
N GLU A 63 -3.13 -11.65 4.11
CA GLU A 63 -4.22 -10.78 3.68
C GLU A 63 -3.82 -10.03 2.41
N THR A 64 -2.58 -9.53 2.36
CA THR A 64 -2.04 -8.90 1.15
C THR A 64 -1.94 -9.87 -0.01
N LEU A 65 -1.47 -11.11 0.22
CA LEU A 65 -1.39 -12.11 -0.86
C LEU A 65 -2.77 -12.49 -1.40
N PHE A 66 -3.77 -12.67 -0.51
CA PHE A 66 -5.15 -12.91 -0.93
C PHE A 66 -5.74 -11.72 -1.70
N GLY A 67 -5.51 -10.51 -1.21
CA GLY A 67 -5.99 -9.30 -1.88
C GLY A 67 -5.34 -9.06 -3.24
N VAL A 68 -4.06 -9.38 -3.40
CA VAL A 68 -3.40 -9.38 -4.72
C VAL A 68 -4.01 -10.45 -5.63
N GLY A 69 -4.27 -11.65 -5.11
CA GLY A 69 -4.94 -12.72 -5.86
C GLY A 69 -6.32 -12.29 -6.35
N LEU A 70 -7.13 -11.67 -5.49
CA LEU A 70 -8.44 -11.16 -5.84
C LEU A 70 -8.37 -9.98 -6.82
N PHE A 71 -7.44 -9.05 -6.60
CA PHE A 71 -7.13 -7.99 -7.56
C PHE A 71 -6.84 -8.55 -8.95
N LEU A 72 -5.94 -9.53 -9.05
CA LEU A 72 -5.59 -10.15 -10.33
C LEU A 72 -6.79 -10.84 -10.97
N LEU A 73 -7.59 -11.58 -10.20
CA LEU A 73 -8.81 -12.22 -10.70
C LEU A 73 -9.81 -11.20 -11.25
N CYS A 74 -10.10 -10.15 -10.48
CA CYS A 74 -10.99 -9.07 -10.90
C CYS A 74 -10.43 -8.32 -12.12
N TYR A 75 -9.13 -8.07 -12.17
CA TYR A 75 -8.48 -7.42 -13.30
C TYR A 75 -8.58 -8.26 -14.57
N LEU A 76 -8.41 -9.58 -14.47
CA LEU A 76 -8.55 -10.49 -15.61
C LEU A 76 -9.98 -10.56 -16.16
N ILE A 77 -10.99 -10.48 -15.27
CA ILE A 77 -12.41 -10.55 -15.66
C ILE A 77 -12.89 -9.20 -16.20
N PHE A 78 -12.68 -8.12 -15.45
CA PHE A 78 -13.27 -6.82 -15.75
C PHE A 78 -12.38 -5.92 -16.60
N ARG A 79 -11.07 -6.22 -16.67
CA ARG A 79 -10.04 -5.42 -17.36
C ARG A 79 -10.02 -3.94 -16.96
N ASN A 80 -10.57 -3.63 -15.79
CA ASN A 80 -10.61 -2.30 -15.19
C ASN A 80 -9.69 -2.28 -13.97
N TRP A 81 -8.64 -1.46 -14.07
CA TRP A 81 -7.60 -1.37 -13.04
C TRP A 81 -8.14 -0.85 -11.71
N ASP A 82 -8.85 0.28 -11.72
CA ASP A 82 -9.32 0.93 -10.49
C ASP A 82 -10.36 0.08 -9.74
N LEU A 83 -11.25 -0.58 -10.49
CA LEU A 83 -12.27 -1.47 -9.94
C LEU A 83 -11.64 -2.71 -9.29
N ALA A 84 -10.72 -3.36 -10.00
CA ALA A 84 -10.01 -4.52 -9.47
C ALA A 84 -9.20 -4.14 -8.23
N TRP A 85 -8.53 -2.98 -8.26
CA TRP A 85 -7.71 -2.51 -7.15
C TRP A 85 -8.53 -2.20 -5.91
N GLY A 86 -9.67 -1.53 -6.07
CA GLY A 86 -10.59 -1.25 -4.96
C GLY A 86 -11.07 -2.52 -4.27
N VAL A 87 -11.43 -3.56 -5.03
CA VAL A 87 -11.85 -4.86 -4.48
C VAL A 87 -10.70 -5.56 -3.74
N GLY A 88 -9.50 -5.60 -4.34
CA GLY A 88 -8.32 -6.18 -3.69
C GLY A 88 -7.96 -5.45 -2.39
N MET A 89 -7.92 -4.13 -2.40
CA MET A 89 -7.62 -3.28 -1.24
C MET A 89 -8.50 -3.56 -0.03
N VAL A 90 -9.82 -3.68 -0.23
CA VAL A 90 -10.75 -3.96 0.88
C VAL A 90 -10.39 -5.26 1.59
N THR A 91 -10.01 -6.29 0.83
CA THR A 91 -9.58 -7.57 1.42
C THR A 91 -8.22 -7.54 2.09
N MET A 92 -7.35 -6.57 1.77
CA MET A 92 -6.05 -6.37 2.44
C MET A 92 -6.17 -5.52 3.71
N ILE A 93 -7.38 -5.15 4.14
CA ILE A 93 -7.61 -4.31 5.33
C ILE A 93 -8.62 -4.98 6.28
N ALA A 94 -9.45 -5.90 5.76
CA ALA A 94 -10.45 -6.67 6.50
C ALA A 94 -9.83 -7.84 7.26
#